data_AF-A0A7K4Y439-F1
#
_entry.id   AF-A0A7K4Y439-F1
#
_cell.length_a   1.000
_cell.length_b   1.000
_cell.length_c   1.000
_cell.angle_alpha   90.00
_cell.angle_beta   90.00
_cell.angle_gamma   90.00
#
_symmetry.space_group_name_H-M   'P 1'
#
loop_
_entity.id
_entity.type
_entity.pdbx_description
1 polymer ?
#
loop_
_entity_poly.entity_id
_entity_poly.type
_entity_poly.pdbx_seq_one_letter_code
_entity_poly.pdbx_strand_id
1 'polypeptide(L)'
;AKEEPWETTLKTTRVAVEAGEFRGRRASLWELLHSRYIPEESRRELLELFEAGELSLEQVETVVSTIITRAAAAERAEPAAAGDGARAQPAATEAEPT
;
A
#
# COMPACT_ATOMS: atom_id res chain seq x y z
N ALA A 1 4.65 31.10 -13.63
CA ALA A 1 4.18 29.78 -13.18
C ALA A 1 3.99 29.86 -11.68
N LYS A 2 2.82 29.51 -11.16
CA LYS A 2 2.61 29.47 -9.71
C LYS A 2 2.77 28.01 -9.30
N GLU A 3 4.02 27.61 -9.14
CA GLU A 3 4.33 26.34 -8.49
C GLU A 3 4.11 26.57 -6.99
N GLU A 4 3.27 25.75 -6.39
CA GLU A 4 2.94 25.90 -4.99
C GLU A 4 4.14 25.43 -4.13
N PRO A 5 4.44 26.10 -3.01
CA PRO A 5 5.62 25.77 -2.19
C PRO A 5 5.58 24.33 -1.65
N TRP A 6 4.38 23.82 -1.41
CA TRP A 6 4.15 22.46 -0.96
C TRP A 6 4.51 21.43 -2.05
N GLU A 7 4.25 21.72 -3.33
CA GLU A 7 4.56 20.82 -4.44
C GLU A 7 6.08 20.61 -4.60
N THR A 8 6.84 21.70 -4.51
CA THR A 8 8.32 21.65 -4.56
C THR A 8 8.87 20.83 -3.40
N THR A 9 8.29 21.02 -2.21
CA THR A 9 8.68 20.28 -0.99
C THR A 9 8.46 18.78 -1.16
N LEU A 10 7.31 18.36 -1.70
CA LEU A 10 7.03 16.95 -1.98
C LEU A 10 7.93 16.37 -3.09
N LYS A 11 8.27 17.17 -4.11
CA LYS A 11 9.17 16.75 -5.21
C LYS A 11 10.62 16.58 -4.78
N THR A 12 11.12 17.44 -3.88
CA THR A 12 12.50 17.36 -3.37
C THR A 12 12.68 16.29 -2.29
N THR A 13 11.60 15.95 -1.58
CA THR A 13 11.63 14.96 -0.51
C THR A 13 11.75 13.55 -1.08
N ARG A 14 12.84 12.87 -0.73
CA ARG A 14 13.15 11.51 -1.19
C ARG A 14 12.83 10.48 -0.14
N VAL A 15 11.87 9.62 -0.45
CA VAL A 15 11.41 8.56 0.42
C VAL A 15 11.93 7.22 -0.08
N ALA A 16 12.52 6.45 0.84
CA ALA A 16 12.91 5.08 0.59
C ALA A 16 11.76 4.17 1.02
N VAL A 17 11.20 3.42 0.07
CA VAL A 17 10.12 2.47 0.36
C VAL A 17 10.69 1.06 0.19
N GLU A 18 10.51 0.20 1.19
CA GLU A 18 11.00 -1.18 1.19
C GLU A 18 10.00 -2.17 0.58
N ALA A 19 9.01 -1.65 -0.18
CA ALA A 19 7.87 -2.40 -0.66
C ALA A 19 7.44 -1.98 -2.09
N GLY A 20 6.78 -2.92 -2.78
CA GLY A 20 6.30 -2.72 -4.15
C GLY A 20 7.44 -2.54 -5.16
N GLU A 21 7.14 -1.85 -6.26
CA GLU A 21 8.08 -1.49 -7.33
C GLU A 21 9.15 -0.48 -6.87
N PHE A 22 8.91 0.20 -5.76
CA PHE A 22 9.83 1.17 -5.19
C PHE A 22 10.89 0.54 -4.27
N ARG A 23 10.80 -0.77 -4.02
CA ARG A 23 11.77 -1.51 -3.20
C ARG A 23 13.19 -1.36 -3.75
N GLY A 24 14.10 -0.85 -2.92
CA GLY A 24 15.51 -0.66 -3.28
C GLY A 24 15.79 0.60 -4.11
N ARG A 25 14.80 1.49 -4.29
CA ARG A 25 15.01 2.81 -4.90
C ARG A 25 14.42 3.92 -4.02
N ARG A 26 15.01 5.11 -4.13
CA ARG A 26 14.44 6.35 -3.56
C ARG A 26 13.59 7.02 -4.62
N ALA A 27 12.33 7.27 -4.31
CA ALA A 27 11.41 8.02 -5.16
C ALA A 27 11.00 9.31 -4.46
N SER A 28 10.61 10.32 -5.24
CA SER A 28 10.09 11.55 -4.65
C SER A 28 8.72 11.30 -4.03
N LEU A 29 8.43 11.91 -2.88
CA LEU A 29 7.14 11.78 -2.20
C LEU A 29 5.96 12.13 -3.13
N TRP A 30 6.16 13.13 -4.00
CA TRP A 30 5.23 13.47 -5.07
C TRP A 30 4.99 12.33 -6.09
N GLU A 31 6.05 11.66 -6.55
CA GLU A 31 5.92 10.51 -7.47
C GLU A 31 5.20 9.34 -6.80
N LEU A 32 5.42 9.15 -5.50
CA LEU A 32 4.74 8.13 -4.72
C LEU A 32 3.25 8.43 -4.55
N LEU A 33 2.89 9.67 -4.24
CA LEU A 33 1.50 10.15 -4.20
C LEU A 33 0.80 9.99 -5.56
N HIS A 34 1.52 10.25 -6.65
CA HIS A 34 1.03 10.10 -8.02
C HIS A 34 1.13 8.67 -8.58
N SER A 35 1.64 7.73 -7.78
CA SER A 35 1.77 6.34 -8.20
C SER A 35 0.43 5.60 -8.13
N ARG A 36 0.36 4.46 -8.82
CA ARG A 36 -0.79 3.53 -8.78
C ARG A 36 -1.12 2.99 -7.38
N TYR A 37 -0.22 3.10 -6.42
CA TYR A 37 -0.46 2.63 -5.06
C TYR A 37 -1.39 3.55 -4.27
N ILE A 38 -1.47 4.83 -4.66
CA ILE A 38 -2.25 5.84 -3.94
C ILE A 38 -3.41 6.29 -4.84
N PRO A 39 -4.66 5.96 -4.47
CA PRO A 39 -5.83 6.40 -5.22
C PRO A 39 -5.96 7.92 -5.13
N GLU A 40 -6.63 8.51 -6.12
CA GLU A 40 -6.81 9.95 -6.21
C GLU A 40 -7.51 10.55 -4.98
N GLU A 41 -8.45 9.82 -4.37
CA GLU A 41 -9.15 10.25 -3.15
C GLU A 41 -8.18 10.42 -1.96
N SER A 42 -7.35 9.40 -1.67
CA SER A 42 -6.36 9.49 -0.60
C SER A 42 -5.29 10.54 -0.88
N ARG A 43 -4.93 10.72 -2.16
CA ARG A 43 -4.01 11.79 -2.56
C ARG A 43 -4.60 13.16 -2.28
N ARG A 44 -5.84 13.40 -2.68
CA ARG A 44 -6.51 14.68 -2.48
C ARG A 44 -6.61 15.01 -0.99
N GLU A 45 -7.05 14.04 -0.18
CA GLU A 45 -7.16 14.22 1.27
C GLU A 45 -5.79 14.52 1.93
N LEU A 46 -4.74 13.80 1.53
CA LEU A 46 -3.37 14.06 2.02
C LEU A 46 -2.87 15.45 1.64
N LEU A 47 -3.14 15.90 0.41
CA LEU A 47 -2.74 17.22 -0.07
C LEU A 47 -3.51 18.33 0.63
N GLU A 48 -4.83 18.18 0.81
CA GLU A 48 -5.66 19.15 1.54
C GLU A 48 -5.18 19.31 2.99
N LEU A 49 -4.87 18.20 3.68
CA LEU A 49 -4.35 18.24 5.04
C LEU A 49 -2.94 18.82 5.12
N PHE A 50 -2.08 18.56 4.12
CA PHE A 50 -0.73 19.14 4.04
C PHE A 50 -0.76 20.64 3.76
N GLU A 51 -1.64 21.07 2.85
CA GLU A 51 -1.87 22.49 2.54
C GLU A 51 -2.48 23.23 3.73
N ALA A 52 -3.42 22.59 4.44
CA ALA A 52 -4.00 23.10 5.69
C ALA A 52 -2.98 23.15 6.85
N GLY A 53 -1.81 22.51 6.70
CA GLY A 53 -0.80 22.39 7.75
C GLY A 53 -1.18 21.45 8.90
N GLU A 54 -2.24 20.65 8.72
CA GLU A 54 -2.63 19.60 9.66
C GLU A 54 -1.69 18.40 9.61
N LEU A 55 -1.09 18.16 8.44
CA LEU A 55 -0.05 17.16 8.25
C LEU A 55 1.31 17.80 8.02
N SER A 56 2.31 17.27 8.73
CA SER A 56 3.72 17.57 8.49
C SER A 56 4.31 16.65 7.41
N LEU A 57 5.41 17.09 6.79
CA LEU A 57 6.10 16.35 5.74
C LEU A 57 6.45 14.91 6.15
N GLU A 58 6.97 14.71 7.38
CA GLU A 58 7.26 13.38 7.93
C GLU A 58 6.01 12.49 8.07
N GLN A 59 4.86 13.08 8.39
CA GLN A 59 3.61 12.34 8.48
C GLN A 59 3.15 11.92 7.09
N VAL A 60 3.21 12.81 6.09
CA VAL A 60 2.90 12.47 4.70
C VAL A 60 3.82 11.36 4.20
N GLU A 61 5.13 11.45 4.47
CA GLU A 61 6.10 10.39 4.16
C GLU A 61 5.71 9.04 4.80
N THR A 62 5.38 9.05 6.08
CA THR A 62 4.99 7.84 6.83
C THR A 62 3.71 7.23 6.25
N VAL A 63 2.69 8.05 6.00
CA VAL A 63 1.40 7.59 5.47
C VAL A 63 1.58 7.02 4.06
N VAL A 64 2.31 7.72 3.19
CA VAL A 64 2.58 7.27 1.82
C VAL A 64 3.36 5.96 1.79
N SER A 65 4.43 5.86 2.59
CA SER A 65 5.21 4.62 2.71
C SER A 65 4.35 3.45 3.23
N THR A 66 3.46 3.72 4.19
CA THR A 66 2.54 2.73 4.73
C THR A 66 1.52 2.27 3.69
N ILE A 67 0.92 3.19 2.94
CA ILE A 67 -0.05 2.87 1.88
C ILE A 67 0.60 1.99 0.82
N ILE A 68 1.79 2.37 0.34
CA ILE A 68 2.53 1.58 -0.66
C ILE A 68 2.88 0.20 -0.10
N THR A 69 3.35 0.14 1.14
CA THR A 69 3.70 -1.13 1.78
C THR A 69 2.50 -2.06 1.88
N ARG A 70 1.34 -1.52 2.27
CA ARG A 70 0.10 -2.28 2.38
C ARG A 70 -0.45 -2.69 1.01
N ALA A 71 -0.44 -1.79 0.03
CA ALA A 71 -0.91 -2.07 -1.32
C ALA A 71 -0.02 -3.10 -2.03
N ALA A 72 1.31 -2.99 -1.89
CA ALA A 72 2.24 -3.98 -2.41
C ALA A 72 2.15 -5.34 -1.69
N ALA A 73 1.87 -5.35 -0.40
CA ALA A 73 1.59 -6.57 0.34
C ALA A 73 0.29 -7.23 -0.14
N ALA A 74 -0.75 -6.43 -0.44
CA ALA A 74 -2.00 -6.91 -1.01
C ALA A 74 -1.84 -7.45 -2.45
N GLU A 75 -0.97 -6.84 -3.28
CA GLU A 75 -0.66 -7.39 -4.62
C GLU A 75 0.09 -8.73 -4.55
N ARG A 76 0.95 -8.95 -3.54
CA ARG A 76 1.65 -10.23 -3.35
C ARG A 76 0.86 -11.26 -2.58
N ALA A 77 -0.06 -10.83 -1.73
CA ALA A 77 -1.04 -11.69 -1.12
C ALA A 77 -2.14 -11.93 -2.15
N GLU A 78 -1.90 -12.86 -3.08
CA GLU A 78 -3.00 -13.49 -3.81
C GLU A 78 -4.09 -13.88 -2.80
N PRO A 79 -5.39 -13.71 -3.14
CA PRO A 79 -6.45 -13.94 -2.18
C PRO A 79 -6.42 -15.42 -1.80
N ALA A 80 -5.81 -15.74 -0.66
CA ALA A 80 -6.13 -16.89 0.13
C ALA A 80 -7.53 -16.68 0.75
N ALA A 81 -8.52 -16.38 -0.09
CA ALA A 81 -9.91 -16.53 0.24
C ALA A 81 -10.19 -18.04 0.16
N ALA A 82 -10.16 -18.66 1.33
CA ALA A 82 -11.19 -19.58 1.77
C ALA A 82 -11.87 -20.39 0.65
N GLY A 83 -11.32 -21.57 0.39
CA GLY A 83 -12.19 -22.72 0.17
C GLY A 83 -12.79 -23.14 1.51
N ASP A 84 -13.77 -22.39 2.02
CA ASP A 84 -14.75 -22.97 2.94
C ASP A 84 -15.78 -23.67 2.07
N GLY A 85 -15.86 -25.00 2.16
CA GLY A 85 -16.74 -25.76 1.29
C GLY A 85 -16.68 -27.27 1.49
N ALA A 86 -17.55 -27.73 2.39
CA ALA A 86 -18.20 -29.04 2.36
C ALA A 86 -17.46 -30.25 2.96
N ARG A 87 -17.81 -30.50 4.23
CA ARG A 87 -18.12 -31.82 4.81
C ARG A 87 -18.49 -32.89 3.76
N ALA A 88 -17.71 -33.96 3.73
CA ALA A 88 -18.17 -35.30 3.38
C ALA A 88 -17.39 -36.35 4.19
N GLN A 89 -17.94 -36.76 5.33
CA GLN A 89 -17.91 -38.20 5.65
C GLN A 89 -19.02 -38.81 4.79
N PRO A 90 -18.83 -39.95 4.09
CA PRO A 90 -18.68 -41.25 4.78
C PRO A 90 -17.88 -42.36 4.03
N ALA A 91 -17.72 -43.47 4.76
CA ALA A 91 -17.75 -44.86 4.30
C ALA A 91 -16.47 -45.53 3.78
N ALA A 92 -15.91 -46.34 4.70
CA ALA A 92 -15.68 -47.78 4.55
C ALA A 92 -14.61 -48.30 3.59
N THR A 93 -13.57 -48.87 4.21
CA THR A 93 -12.91 -50.14 3.85
C THR A 93 -12.24 -50.55 5.15
N GLU A 94 -12.94 -51.23 6.05
CA GLU A 94 -12.91 -52.70 6.13
C GLU A 94 -11.61 -53.29 5.57
N ALA A 95 -10.64 -53.49 6.46
CA ALA A 95 -9.61 -54.52 6.35
C ALA A 95 -9.01 -54.74 7.75
N GLU A 96 -9.73 -55.48 8.60
CA GLU A 96 -9.09 -56.48 9.48
C GLU A 96 -8.37 -57.53 8.60
N PRO A 97 -7.56 -58.49 9.12
CA PRO A 97 -6.88 -58.63 10.41
C PRO A 97 -5.38 -59.02 10.27
N THR A 98 -4.60 -58.94 11.35
CA THR A 98 -3.73 -60.01 11.90
C THR A 98 -3.14 -59.53 13.22
#